data_AF-A0A564Q7Z1-F1
#
_entry.id   AF-A0A564Q7Z1-F1
#
_cell.length_a   1.000
_cell.length_b   1.000
_cell.length_c   1.000
_cell.angle_alpha   90.00
_cell.angle_beta   90.00
_cell.angle_gamma   90.00
#
_symmetry.space_group_name_H-M   'P 1'
#
loop_
_entity.id
_entity.type
_entity.pdbx_description
1 polymer ?
#
loop_
_entity_poly.entity_id
_entity_poly.type
_entity_poly.pdbx_seq_one_letter_code
_entity_poly.pdbx_strand_id
1 'polypeptide(L)'
;MPINEKIEEIREIQNLIVVVGSEKAPKELYEMVDYNISVTSQPHSEVAALAIFLHEYWKGGELDLRFDGKLKVLPMEHGKNVLSV
;
A
#
# COMPACT_ATOMS: atom_id res chain seq x y z
N MET A 1 12.60 10.15 -2.48
CA MET A 1 12.09 11.12 -1.49
C MET A 1 11.23 10.42 -0.46
N PRO A 2 11.17 10.90 0.79
CA PRO A 2 10.28 10.36 1.81
C PRO A 2 8.80 10.46 1.43
N ILE A 3 8.00 9.45 1.78
CA ILE A 3 6.58 9.37 1.44
C ILE A 3 5.76 10.56 1.95
N ASN A 4 6.02 11.01 3.17
CA ASN A 4 5.30 12.11 3.83
C ASN A 4 5.45 13.47 3.10
N GLU A 5 6.48 13.63 2.26
CA GLU A 5 6.68 14.84 1.48
C GLU A 5 5.84 14.87 0.19
N LYS A 6 5.40 13.71 -0.32
CA LYS A 6 4.77 13.59 -1.64
C LYS A 6 3.40 12.93 -1.65
N ILE A 7 2.97 12.29 -0.58
CA ILE A 7 1.73 11.51 -0.59
C ILE A 7 0.48 12.35 -0.91
N GLU A 8 0.43 13.61 -0.47
CA GLU A 8 -0.69 14.50 -0.79
C GLU A 8 -0.75 14.84 -2.29
N GLU A 9 0.39 15.06 -2.95
CA GLU A 9 0.46 15.29 -4.41
C GLU A 9 0.10 14.02 -5.19
N ILE A 10 0.62 12.87 -4.75
CA ILE A 10 0.35 11.58 -5.40
C ILE A 10 -1.15 11.23 -5.35
N ARG A 11 -1.87 11.63 -4.28
CA ARG A 11 -3.31 11.35 -4.14
C ARG A 11 -4.18 12.05 -5.18
N GLU A 12 -3.71 13.16 -5.76
CA GLU A 12 -4.43 13.88 -6.80
C GLU A 12 -4.29 13.22 -8.19
N ILE A 13 -3.44 12.19 -8.32
CA ILE A 13 -3.22 11.47 -9.57
C ILE A 13 -4.36 10.49 -9.82
N GLN A 14 -5.07 10.66 -10.95
CA GLN A 14 -6.21 9.80 -11.30
C GLN A 14 -5.82 8.37 -11.65
N ASN A 15 -4.72 8.19 -12.41
CA ASN A 15 -4.25 6.90 -12.87
C ASN A 15 -2.86 6.63 -12.30
N LEU A 16 -2.82 5.90 -11.18
CA LEU A 16 -1.59 5.62 -10.46
C LEU A 16 -1.13 4.18 -10.72
N ILE A 17 0.14 4.03 -11.11
CA ILE A 17 0.84 2.73 -11.13
C ILE A 17 1.88 2.76 -10.04
N VAL A 18 1.79 1.83 -9.09
CA VAL A 18 2.79 1.63 -8.04
C VAL A 18 3.66 0.46 -8.41
N VAL A 19 4.96 0.70 -8.57
CA VAL A 19 5.95 -0.34 -8.84
C VAL A 19 6.72 -0.65 -7.57
N VAL A 20 6.72 -1.91 -7.15
CA VAL A 20 7.56 -2.40 -6.07
C VAL A 20 8.53 -3.43 -6.62
N GLY A 21 9.81 -3.26 -6.32
CA GLY A 21 10.86 -4.20 -6.73
C GLY A 21 11.07 -5.29 -5.69
N SER A 22 11.55 -6.46 -6.13
CA SER A 22 12.09 -7.48 -5.24
C SER A 22 13.61 -7.28 -5.07
N GLU A 23 14.43 -8.24 -5.46
CA GLU A 23 15.85 -8.32 -5.10
C GLU A 23 16.73 -7.25 -5.77
N LYS A 24 16.42 -6.87 -7.03
CA LYS A 24 17.14 -5.79 -7.72
C LYS A 24 16.29 -5.17 -8.84
N ALA A 25 15.82 -3.95 -8.62
CA ALA A 25 15.16 -3.17 -9.67
C ALA A 25 16.19 -2.71 -10.73
N PRO A 26 15.85 -2.78 -12.04
CA PRO A 26 16.69 -2.21 -13.10
C PRO A 26 16.89 -0.71 -12.89
N LYS A 27 18.08 -0.20 -13.23
CA LYS A 27 18.41 1.22 -13.04
C LYS A 27 17.47 2.12 -13.87
N GLU A 28 17.13 1.67 -15.06
CA GLU A 28 16.27 2.37 -16.02
C GLU A 28 14.90 2.66 -15.42
N LEU A 29 14.38 1.78 -14.54
CA LEU A 29 13.11 1.99 -13.87
C LEU A 29 13.11 3.28 -13.04
N TYR A 30 14.20 3.57 -12.32
CA TYR A 30 14.32 4.78 -11.51
C TYR A 30 14.29 6.05 -12.34
N GLU A 31 14.66 5.96 -13.63
CA GLU A 31 14.66 7.10 -14.57
C GLU A 31 13.33 7.22 -15.34
N MET A 32 12.54 6.14 -15.42
CA MET A 32 11.26 6.10 -16.14
C MET A 32 10.05 6.57 -15.31
N VAL A 33 10.13 6.53 -13.98
CA VAL A 33 9.01 6.86 -13.10
C VAL A 33 8.96 8.35 -12.77
N ASP A 34 7.75 8.87 -12.59
CA ASP A 34 7.55 10.26 -12.14
C ASP A 34 8.02 10.48 -10.69
N TYR A 35 7.93 9.43 -9.85
CA TYR A 35 8.30 9.48 -8.45
C TYR A 35 9.12 8.27 -8.02
N ASN A 36 10.22 8.55 -7.33
CA ASN A 36 10.98 7.57 -6.56
C ASN A 36 10.72 7.80 -5.07
N ILE A 37 9.79 7.05 -4.49
CA ILE A 37 9.34 7.20 -3.10
C ILE A 37 9.98 6.16 -2.18
N SER A 38 10.40 6.61 -1.01
CA SER A 38 10.93 5.80 0.08
C SER A 38 9.94 5.86 1.24
N VAL A 39 9.49 4.68 1.68
CA VAL A 39 8.65 4.54 2.89
C VAL A 39 9.50 4.70 4.13
N THR A 40 10.68 4.06 4.15
CA THR A 40 11.75 4.33 5.11
C THR A 40 13.10 4.32 4.40
N SER A 41 14.14 4.86 5.04
CA SER A 41 15.51 4.78 4.54
C SER A 41 16.22 3.47 4.91
N GLN A 42 15.53 2.55 5.60
CA GLN A 42 16.07 1.25 6.00
C GLN A 42 15.63 0.15 5.02
N PRO A 43 16.49 -0.84 4.72
CA PRO A 43 16.09 -1.95 3.88
C PRO A 43 15.03 -2.81 4.59
N HIS A 44 13.92 -3.06 3.91
CA HIS A 44 12.82 -3.89 4.40
C HIS A 44 12.04 -4.49 3.22
N SER A 45 10.96 -5.22 3.53
CA SER A 45 10.12 -5.85 2.51
C SER A 45 9.36 -4.84 1.66
N GLU A 46 9.28 -5.16 0.37
CA GLU A 46 8.39 -4.60 -0.63
C GLU A 46 6.90 -4.71 -0.25
N VAL A 47 6.49 -5.78 0.44
CA VAL A 47 5.12 -5.96 0.93
C VAL A 47 4.82 -4.93 2.01
N ALA A 48 5.75 -4.73 2.95
CA ALA A 48 5.62 -3.71 3.97
C ALA A 48 5.63 -2.29 3.37
N ALA A 49 6.48 -2.04 2.37
CA ALA A 49 6.52 -0.77 1.65
C ALA A 49 5.17 -0.48 0.99
N LEU A 50 4.60 -1.45 0.26
CA LEU A 50 3.32 -1.28 -0.40
C LEU A 50 2.18 -1.08 0.60
N ALA A 51 2.14 -1.86 1.67
CA ALA A 51 1.10 -1.74 2.70
C ALA A 51 1.09 -0.35 3.35
N ILE A 52 2.26 0.16 3.76
CA ILE A 52 2.36 1.50 4.35
C ILE A 52 2.06 2.58 3.31
N PHE A 53 2.54 2.43 2.07
CA PHE A 53 2.23 3.37 1.00
C PHE A 53 0.72 3.50 0.79
N LEU A 54 0.01 2.37 0.70
CA LEU A 54 -1.44 2.35 0.52
C LEU A 54 -2.18 2.90 1.75
N HIS A 55 -1.70 2.61 2.96
CA HIS A 55 -2.26 3.17 4.20
C HIS A 55 -2.18 4.70 4.23
N GLU A 56 -1.03 5.27 3.88
CA GLU A 56 -0.83 6.73 3.78
C GLU A 56 -1.63 7.33 2.60
N TYR A 57 -1.73 6.60 1.48
CA TYR A 57 -2.50 7.01 0.32
C TYR A 57 -4.00 7.11 0.63
N TRP A 58 -4.58 6.10 1.30
CA TRP A 58 -6.00 6.06 1.66
C TRP A 58 -6.33 6.64 3.03
N LYS A 59 -5.33 7.12 3.78
CA LYS A 59 -5.48 7.65 5.14
C LYS A 59 -6.21 6.65 6.06
N GLY A 60 -5.88 5.36 5.95
CA GLY A 60 -6.50 4.28 6.70
C GLY A 60 -7.88 3.81 6.21
N GLY A 61 -8.47 4.46 5.20
CA GLY A 61 -9.78 4.09 4.66
C GLY A 61 -9.82 2.68 4.04
N GLU A 62 -8.67 2.12 3.71
CA GLU A 62 -8.55 0.75 3.20
C GLU A 62 -8.96 -0.31 4.24
N LEU A 63 -8.81 -0.01 5.52
CA LEU A 63 -9.14 -0.93 6.62
C LEU A 63 -10.65 -1.12 6.78
N ASP A 64 -11.44 -0.16 6.28
CA ASP A 64 -12.91 -0.20 6.31
C ASP A 64 -13.53 -0.76 5.02
N LEU A 65 -12.70 -1.17 4.05
CA LEU A 65 -13.18 -1.72 2.78
C LEU A 65 -14.03 -2.96 3.02
N ARG A 66 -15.15 -3.02 2.30
CA ARG A 66 -16.06 -4.16 2.30
C ARG A 66 -16.08 -4.76 0.91
N PHE A 67 -15.96 -6.07 0.88
CA PHE A 67 -15.98 -6.84 -0.36
C PHE A 67 -17.13 -7.84 -0.30
N ASP A 68 -17.83 -7.99 -1.41
CA ASP A 68 -18.84 -9.03 -1.58
C ASP A 68 -18.14 -10.36 -1.84
N GLY A 69 -17.80 -11.03 -0.73
CA GLY A 69 -17.16 -12.34 -0.73
C GLY A 69 -18.04 -13.39 -0.07
N LYS A 70 -17.77 -14.67 -0.36
CA LYS A 70 -18.49 -15.81 0.22
C LYS A 70 -18.31 -15.94 1.73
N LEU A 71 -17.28 -15.31 2.29
CA LEU A 71 -16.93 -15.36 3.70
C LEU A 71 -16.67 -13.95 4.22
N LYS A 72 -17.12 -13.69 5.45
CA LYS A 72 -16.82 -12.46 6.18
C LYS A 72 -16.34 -12.80 7.59
N VAL A 73 -15.14 -12.35 7.93
CA VAL A 73 -14.60 -12.46 9.28
C VAL A 73 -15.15 -11.30 10.12
N LEU A 74 -15.71 -11.60 11.30
CA LEU A 74 -16.15 -10.58 12.25
C LEU A 74 -15.04 -10.33 13.29
N PRO A 75 -14.64 -9.07 13.52
CA PRO A 75 -13.67 -8.74 14.56
C PRO A 75 -14.14 -9.23 15.93
N MET A 76 -13.23 -9.83 16.69
CA MET A 76 -13.45 -10.31 18.04
C MET A 76 -12.22 -10.04 18.89
N GLU A 77 -12.43 -9.70 20.17
CA GLU A 77 -11.34 -9.55 21.14
C GLU A 77 -10.61 -10.89 21.36
N HIS A 78 -11.36 -11.99 21.44
CA HIS A 78 -10.84 -13.34 21.62
C HIS A 78 -11.64 -14.35 20.78
N GLY A 79 -10.94 -15.25 20.08
CA GLY A 79 -11.56 -16.29 19.24
C GLY A 79 -11.66 -15.91 17.76
N LYS A 80 -12.49 -16.64 17.01
CA LYS A 80 -12.68 -16.46 15.57
C LYS A 80 -14.15 -16.69 15.20
N ASN A 81 -14.77 -15.69 14.59
CA ASN A 81 -16.13 -15.79 14.05
C ASN A 81 -16.13 -15.45 12.56
N VAL A 82 -16.68 -16.36 11.75
CA VAL A 82 -16.72 -16.26 10.29
C VAL A 82 -18.13 -16.58 9.82
N LEU A 83 -18.73 -15.67 9.05
CA LEU A 83 -20.02 -15.87 8.41
C LEU A 83 -19.81 -16.33 6.96
N SER A 84 -20.67 -17.24 6.49
CA SER A 84 -20.87 -17.45 5.05
C SER A 84 -21.89 -16.42 4.56
N VAL A 85 -21.56 -15.67 3.51
CA VAL A 85 -22.40 -14.59 2.94
C VAL A 85 -22.75 -14.94 1.49
#